data_AF-R5MBR9-F1
#
_entry.id   AF-R5MBR9-F1
#
_cell.length_a   1.000
_cell.length_b   1.000
_cell.length_c   1.000
_cell.angle_alpha   90.00
_cell.angle_beta   90.00
_cell.angle_gamma   90.00
#
_symmetry.space_group_name_H-M   'P 1'
#
loop_
_entity.id
_entity.type
_entity.pdbx_description
1 polymer ?
#
loop_
_entity_poly.entity_id
_entity_poly.type
_entity_poly.pdbx_seq_one_letter_code
_entity_poly.pdbx_strand_id
1 'polypeptide(L)'
;MRKRNGYTFIDMLVVIVALGLVTLFTVPKLSHAFENNKDTLYDESLELYLNQATKYGNTIKNEVKENNSYIVTIKDLVDKGYIGSSDGEVTDIRDGSSMLNMKIHLIYDEEKDTVYAEVV
;
A
#
# COMPACT_ATOMS: atom_id res chain seq x y z
N MET A 1 -4.22 28.02 -56.37
CA MET A 1 -3.23 27.72 -55.31
C MET A 1 -3.85 28.02 -53.95
N ARG A 2 -3.83 27.07 -53.01
CA ARG A 2 -4.48 27.22 -51.69
C ARG A 2 -3.49 27.84 -50.69
N LYS A 3 -3.82 29.03 -50.16
CA LYS A 3 -2.99 29.75 -49.18
C LYS A 3 -2.91 28.92 -47.89
N ARG A 4 -1.70 28.51 -47.50
CA ARG A 4 -1.43 27.84 -46.22
C ARG A 4 -1.17 28.93 -45.18
N ASN A 5 -2.15 29.19 -44.33
CA ASN A 5 -1.99 30.09 -43.19
C ASN A 5 -1.27 29.30 -42.08
N GLY A 6 0.00 29.63 -41.83
CA GLY A 6 0.77 29.08 -40.71
C GLY A 6 0.46 29.81 -39.41
N TYR A 7 0.79 29.18 -38.27
CA TYR A 7 0.65 29.81 -36.96
C TYR A 7 1.64 30.96 -36.79
N THR A 8 1.17 32.03 -36.16
CA THR A 8 1.97 33.23 -35.86
C THR A 8 2.57 33.11 -34.46
N PHE A 9 3.65 33.86 -34.19
CA PHE A 9 4.26 33.92 -32.86
C PHE A 9 3.26 34.32 -31.76
N ILE A 10 2.32 35.22 -32.08
CA ILE A 10 1.27 35.67 -31.19
C ILE A 10 0.33 34.51 -30.82
N ASP A 11 -0.03 33.67 -31.79
CA ASP A 11 -0.90 32.51 -31.56
C ASP A 11 -0.24 31.53 -30.57
N MET A 12 1.08 31.35 -30.67
CA MET A 12 1.85 30.51 -29.74
C MET A 12 1.88 31.11 -28.32
N LEU A 13 2.00 32.44 -28.20
CA LEU A 13 2.02 33.12 -26.91
C LEU A 13 0.66 33.00 -26.18
N VAL A 14 -0.44 33.10 -26.93
CA VAL A 14 -1.80 32.87 -26.40
C VAL A 14 -1.95 31.44 -25.87
N VAL A 15 -1.43 30.44 -26.59
CA VAL A 15 -1.48 29.03 -26.15
C VAL A 15 -0.64 28.80 -24.89
N ILE A 16 0.55 29.40 -24.79
CA ILE A 16 1.42 29.27 -23.60
C ILE A 16 0.73 29.86 -22.36
N VAL A 17 0.13 31.05 -22.49
CA VAL A 17 -0.63 31.68 -21.40
C VAL A 17 -1.83 30.83 -21.01
N ALA A 18 -2.57 30.29 -21.99
CA ALA A 18 -3.71 29.42 -21.73
C ALA A 18 -3.30 28.13 -21.01
N LEU A 19 -2.20 27.49 -21.42
CA LEU A 19 -1.66 26.30 -20.75
C LEU A 19 -1.23 26.62 -19.31
N GLY A 20 -0.57 27.76 -19.09
CA GLY A 20 -0.19 28.22 -17.76
C GLY A 20 -1.40 28.35 -16.83
N LEU A 21 -2.49 28.98 -17.28
CA LEU A 21 -3.72 29.10 -16.50
C LEU A 21 -4.37 27.75 -16.19
N VAL A 22 -4.38 26.81 -17.15
CA VAL A 22 -4.94 25.46 -16.93
C VAL A 22 -4.13 24.67 -15.89
N THR A 23 -2.79 24.80 -15.91
CA THR A 23 -1.94 24.09 -14.94
C THR A 23 -2.17 24.53 -13.49
N LEU A 24 -2.48 25.81 -13.25
CA LEU A 24 -2.75 26.36 -11.91
C LEU A 24 -3.93 25.67 -11.21
N PHE A 25 -4.94 25.21 -11.96
CA PHE A 25 -6.11 24.53 -11.41
C PHE A 25 -5.98 23.01 -11.37
N THR A 26 -5.14 22.43 -12.23
CA THR A 26 -4.99 20.97 -12.35
C THR A 26 -4.08 20.39 -11.27
N VAL A 27 -2.98 21.09 -10.93
CA VAL A 27 -1.99 20.60 -9.96
C VAL A 27 -2.57 20.40 -8.54
N PRO A 28 -3.32 21.35 -7.95
CA PRO A 28 -3.86 21.16 -6.59
C PRO A 28 -4.89 20.04 -6.52
N LYS A 29 -5.72 19.87 -7.57
CA LYS A 29 -6.73 18.82 -7.65
C LYS A 29 -6.12 17.42 -7.70
N LEU A 30 -4.99 17.28 -8.40
CA LEU A 30 -4.27 16.02 -8.45
C LEU A 30 -3.62 15.69 -7.11
N SER A 31 -3.05 16.69 -6.41
CA SER A 31 -2.43 16.51 -5.10
C SER A 31 -3.41 15.96 -4.05
N HIS A 32 -4.60 16.54 -3.93
CA HIS A 32 -5.59 16.09 -2.93
C HIS A 32 -6.18 14.71 -3.23
N ALA A 33 -6.27 14.32 -4.51
CA ALA A 33 -6.74 12.98 -4.88
C ALA A 33 -5.78 11.86 -4.45
N PHE A 34 -4.48 12.14 -4.34
CA PHE A 34 -3.49 11.16 -3.86
C PHE A 34 -3.39 11.11 -2.33
N GLU A 35 -3.67 12.22 -1.66
CA GLU A 35 -3.57 12.31 -0.20
C GLU A 35 -4.68 11.50 0.50
N ASN A 36 -5.89 11.53 -0.05
CA ASN A 36 -7.05 10.86 0.54
C ASN A 36 -7.06 9.33 0.39
N ASN A 37 -6.15 8.75 -0.41
CA ASN A 37 -6.11 7.32 -0.69
C ASN A 37 -5.02 6.58 0.09
N LYS A 38 -4.14 7.29 0.82
CA LYS A 38 -3.04 6.64 1.53
C LYS A 38 -3.51 5.77 2.69
N ASP A 39 -4.55 6.19 3.41
CA ASP A 39 -5.10 5.40 4.51
C ASP A 39 -5.82 4.14 3.99
N THR A 40 -6.61 4.27 2.93
CA THR A 40 -7.29 3.11 2.32
C THR A 40 -6.30 2.09 1.76
N LEU A 41 -5.25 2.56 1.09
CA LEU A 41 -4.20 1.68 0.57
C LEU A 41 -3.37 1.03 1.70
N TYR A 42 -3.25 1.70 2.85
CA TYR A 42 -2.59 1.16 4.02
C TYR A 42 -3.43 0.02 4.60
N ASP A 43 -4.73 0.24 4.76
CA ASP A 43 -5.65 -0.78 5.26
C ASP A 43 -5.69 -2.01 4.33
N GLU A 44 -5.75 -1.81 3.02
CA GLU A 44 -5.66 -2.89 2.03
C GLU A 44 -4.34 -3.67 2.14
N SER A 45 -3.21 -2.95 2.28
CA SER A 45 -1.89 -3.59 2.43
C SER A 45 -1.81 -4.39 3.73
N LEU A 46 -2.37 -3.85 4.81
CA LEU A 46 -2.42 -4.50 6.12
C LEU A 46 -3.28 -5.77 6.06
N GLU A 47 -4.43 -5.74 5.40
CA GLU A 47 -5.29 -6.91 5.22
C GLU A 47 -4.56 -8.02 4.44
N LEU A 48 -3.80 -7.66 3.41
CA LEU A 48 -2.96 -8.60 2.68
C LEU A 48 -1.90 -9.24 3.61
N TYR A 49 -1.23 -8.45 4.46
CA TYR A 49 -0.27 -8.97 5.42
C TYR A 49 -0.92 -9.90 6.45
N LEU A 50 -2.11 -9.56 6.96
CA LEU A 50 -2.87 -10.42 7.88
C LEU A 50 -3.31 -11.72 7.19
N ASN A 51 -3.71 -11.69 5.92
CA ASN A 51 -4.04 -12.90 5.18
C ASN A 51 -2.80 -13.80 4.99
N GLN A 52 -1.65 -13.23 4.70
CA GLN A 52 -0.39 -13.98 4.60
C GLN A 52 0.07 -14.53 5.96
N ALA A 53 -0.09 -13.75 7.03
CA ALA A 53 0.13 -14.19 8.41
C ALA A 53 -0.80 -15.33 8.81
N THR A 54 -2.07 -15.25 8.41
CA THR A 54 -3.09 -16.29 8.59
C THR A 54 -2.68 -17.59 7.87
N LYS A 55 -2.21 -17.50 6.61
CA LYS A 55 -1.68 -18.67 5.89
C LYS A 55 -0.49 -19.29 6.62
N TYR A 56 0.45 -18.47 7.08
CA TYR A 56 1.58 -18.95 7.88
C TYR A 56 1.11 -19.62 9.17
N GLY A 57 0.23 -18.97 9.93
CA GLY A 57 -0.33 -19.50 11.18
C GLY A 57 -1.02 -20.84 11.00
N ASN A 58 -1.73 -21.05 9.89
CA ASN A 58 -2.34 -22.34 9.56
C ASN A 58 -1.30 -23.46 9.34
N THR A 59 -0.07 -23.14 8.90
CA THR A 59 1.01 -24.14 8.79
C THR A 59 1.58 -24.56 10.15
N ILE A 60 1.52 -23.69 11.15
CA ILE A 60 1.99 -23.93 12.52
C ILE A 60 0.83 -24.07 13.51
N LYS A 61 -0.37 -24.49 13.04
CA LYS A 61 -1.61 -24.46 13.83
C LYS A 61 -1.51 -25.16 15.18
N ASN A 62 -0.75 -26.26 15.25
CA ASN A 62 -0.57 -27.01 16.49
C ASN A 62 0.23 -26.21 17.53
N GLU A 63 1.26 -25.47 17.10
CA GLU A 63 2.06 -24.61 17.97
C GLU A 63 1.26 -23.42 18.50
N VAL A 64 0.40 -22.84 17.64
CA VAL A 64 -0.50 -21.75 18.01
C VAL A 64 -1.53 -22.23 19.02
N LYS A 65 -2.11 -23.43 18.79
CA LYS A 65 -3.08 -24.05 19.70
C LYS A 65 -2.49 -24.37 21.07
N GLU A 66 -1.24 -24.83 21.13
CA GLU A 66 -0.58 -25.17 22.40
C GLU A 66 -0.16 -23.94 23.21
N ASN A 67 0.25 -22.85 22.56
CA ASN A 67 0.76 -21.66 23.26
C ASN A 67 -0.31 -20.62 23.61
N ASN A 68 -1.56 -20.76 23.14
CA ASN A 68 -2.70 -19.84 23.36
C ASN A 68 -2.49 -18.39 22.86
N SER A 69 -1.24 -17.97 22.62
CA SER A 69 -0.83 -16.69 22.08
C SER A 69 0.49 -16.91 21.32
N TYR A 70 0.47 -16.67 20.01
CA TYR A 70 1.65 -16.76 19.17
C TYR A 70 1.81 -15.45 18.42
N ILE A 71 2.90 -14.73 18.71
CA ILE A 71 3.20 -13.42 18.12
C ILE A 71 4.23 -13.61 17.02
N VAL A 72 3.92 -13.10 15.83
CA VAL A 72 4.87 -13.00 14.72
C VAL A 72 5.06 -11.55 14.34
N THR A 73 6.21 -11.23 13.76
CA THR A 73 6.45 -9.92 13.15
C THR A 73 6.32 -10.00 11.63
N ILE A 74 6.11 -8.85 10.98
CA ILE A 74 6.18 -8.77 9.51
C ILE A 74 7.55 -9.26 9.01
N LYS A 75 8.63 -8.99 9.75
CA LYS A 75 9.95 -9.53 9.46
C LYS A 75 9.97 -11.06 9.41
N ASP A 76 9.37 -11.73 10.39
CA ASP A 76 9.30 -13.20 10.40
C ASP A 76 8.57 -13.74 9.16
N LEU A 77 7.54 -13.02 8.70
CA LEU A 77 6.78 -13.40 7.50
C LEU A 77 7.55 -13.13 6.21
N VAL A 78 8.38 -12.10 6.16
CA VAL A 78 9.32 -11.83 5.05
C VAL A 78 10.39 -12.93 5.00
N ASP A 79 11.02 -13.23 6.13
CA ASP A 79 12.09 -14.24 6.24
C ASP A 79 11.57 -15.64 5.88
N LYS A 80 10.30 -15.92 6.16
CA LYS A 80 9.61 -17.18 5.80
C LYS A 80 9.01 -17.18 4.39
N GLY A 81 9.12 -16.09 3.64
CA GLY A 81 8.66 -15.98 2.25
C GLY A 81 7.15 -15.80 2.06
N TYR A 82 6.42 -15.41 3.11
CA TYR A 82 4.98 -15.12 3.04
C TYR A 82 4.68 -13.69 2.61
N ILE A 83 5.61 -12.76 2.85
CA ILE A 83 5.51 -11.36 2.40
C ILE A 83 6.68 -11.06 1.47
N GLY A 84 6.37 -10.52 0.29
CA GLY A 84 7.38 -10.00 -0.62
C GLY A 84 7.92 -8.68 -0.12
N SER A 85 9.24 -8.52 -0.12
CA SER A 85 9.93 -7.28 0.23
C SER A 85 10.81 -6.82 -0.92
N SER A 86 10.99 -5.51 -1.05
CA SER A 86 12.02 -4.94 -1.92
C SER A 86 13.25 -4.72 -1.06
N ASP A 87 14.35 -5.39 -1.37
CA ASP A 87 15.61 -5.34 -0.59
C ASP A 87 15.46 -5.67 0.91
N GLY A 88 14.46 -6.48 1.29
CA GLY A 88 14.22 -6.84 2.69
C GLY A 88 13.43 -5.79 3.48
N GLU A 89 12.98 -4.70 2.84
CA GLU A 89 12.21 -3.65 3.49
C GLU A 89 10.71 -3.77 3.19
N VAL A 90 9.91 -3.43 4.21
CA VAL A 90 8.46 -3.21 4.12
C VAL A 90 8.18 -1.90 4.83
N THR A 91 7.61 -0.95 4.11
CA THR A 91 7.39 0.43 4.60
C THR A 91 5.92 0.80 4.60
N ASP A 92 5.53 1.61 5.57
CA ASP A 92 4.21 2.23 5.63
C ASP A 92 4.09 3.30 4.54
N ILE A 93 3.05 3.22 3.73
CA ILE A 93 2.84 4.14 2.60
C ILE A 93 2.41 5.55 3.03
N ARG A 94 1.99 5.72 4.29
CA ARG A 94 1.54 7.00 4.84
C ARG A 94 2.73 7.90 5.16
N ASP A 95 3.76 7.35 5.80
CA ASP A 95 4.90 8.09 6.33
C ASP A 95 6.28 7.54 5.94
N GLY A 96 6.36 6.38 5.28
CA GLY A 96 7.60 5.72 4.88
C GLY A 96 8.32 4.97 6.01
N SER A 97 7.71 4.83 7.19
CA SER A 97 8.30 4.14 8.33
C SER A 97 8.40 2.62 8.11
N SER A 98 9.38 1.96 8.72
CA SER A 98 9.54 0.51 8.58
C SER A 98 8.45 -0.24 9.34
N MET A 99 7.78 -1.18 8.67
CA MET A 99 6.75 -2.05 9.25
C MET A 99 7.30 -3.39 9.73
N LEU A 100 8.60 -3.67 9.55
CA LEU A 100 9.20 -4.98 9.84
C LEU A 100 8.99 -5.44 11.30
N ASN A 101 8.96 -4.50 12.24
CA ASN A 101 8.77 -4.77 13.66
C ASN A 101 7.30 -4.81 14.10
N MET A 102 6.36 -4.61 13.17
CA MET A 102 4.93 -4.70 13.46
C MET A 102 4.60 -6.12 13.90
N LYS A 103 3.91 -6.22 15.05
CA LYS A 103 3.50 -7.48 15.65
C LYS A 103 2.10 -7.86 15.17
N ILE A 104 1.93 -9.13 14.91
CA ILE A 104 0.68 -9.76 14.50
C ILE A 104 0.43 -10.92 15.46
N HIS A 105 -0.75 -10.95 16.07
CA HIS A 105 -1.24 -12.07 16.85
C HIS A 105 -1.83 -13.13 15.93
N LEU A 106 -1.36 -14.36 16.10
CA LEU A 106 -1.98 -15.55 15.53
C LEU A 106 -2.86 -16.20 16.59
N ILE A 107 -4.14 -16.34 16.27
CA ILE A 107 -5.16 -16.83 17.19
C ILE A 107 -5.80 -18.08 16.57
N TYR A 108 -5.91 -19.15 17.36
CA TYR A 108 -6.57 -20.38 16.93
C TYR A 108 -8.09 -20.26 17.15
N ASP A 109 -8.85 -20.48 16.08
CA ASP A 109 -10.31 -20.59 16.08
C ASP A 109 -10.69 -22.08 16.23
N GLU A 110 -11.21 -22.44 17.41
CA GLU A 110 -11.64 -23.81 17.72
C GLU A 110 -12.83 -24.27 16.88
N GLU A 111 -13.71 -23.36 16.45
CA GLU A 111 -14.91 -23.69 15.69
C GLU A 111 -14.57 -24.08 14.25
N LYS A 112 -13.56 -23.43 13.67
CA LYS A 112 -13.14 -23.64 12.27
C LYS A 112 -11.93 -24.55 12.11
N ASP A 113 -11.24 -24.93 13.19
CA ASP A 113 -9.93 -25.59 13.17
C ASP A 113 -8.89 -24.83 12.32
N THR A 114 -8.93 -23.49 12.39
CA THR A 114 -8.05 -22.59 11.62
C THR A 114 -7.41 -21.55 12.50
N VAL A 115 -6.27 -21.03 12.07
CA VAL A 115 -5.66 -19.84 12.67
C VAL A 115 -6.07 -18.61 11.88
N TYR A 116 -6.33 -17.49 12.56
CA TYR A 116 -6.48 -16.17 11.96
C TYR A 116 -5.50 -15.18 12.57
N ALA A 117 -5.22 -14.10 11.86
CA ALA A 117 -4.26 -13.08 12.25
C ALA A 117 -4.94 -11.75 12.57
N GLU A 118 -4.47 -11.07 13.61
CA GLU A 118 -4.91 -9.74 14.03
C GLU A 118 -3.71 -8.87 14.42
N VAL A 119 -3.79 -7.55 14.22
CA VAL A 119 -2.74 -6.62 14.68
C VAL A 119 -2.81 -6.47 16.20
N VAL A 120 -1.66 -6.31 16.84
CA VAL A 120 -1.53 -6.10 18.31
C VAL A 120 -1.85 -4.67 18.72
#